data_AF-A0A2V5R7Y0-F1
#
_entry.id   AF-A0A2V5R7Y0-F1
#
_cell.length_a   1.000
_cell.length_b   1.000
_cell.length_c   1.000
_cell.angle_alpha   90.00
_cell.angle_beta   90.00
_cell.angle_gamma   90.00
#
_symmetry.space_group_name_H-M   'P 1'
#
loop_
_entity.id
_entity.type
_entity.pdbx_description
1 polymer ?
#
loop_
_entity_poly.entity_id
_entity_poly.type
_entity_poly.pdbx_seq_one_letter_code
_entity_poly.pdbx_strand_id
1 'polypeptide(L)'
;MALLGFIYWSTANGRSAKIWAAAHGIVMSATRIVGIVCAAFPMVRWLFLKGWKGLREPRAWFRQYAAAVALMAVAMLGALFFFIYCQVRWGNWNMYMLTQAAGWGIIPDYLAVLKPSSYRWLVPALNNPTEASQLSMTLGAVLLVGIALCELLPAVRRRAGLPIRAGIYFCAAAIYYLSVSGVACVSMESMLRYEFCVHVLIVLAFLNFLRQFRTLPMLVRAFGIAAVALFSAAGLCVQGWYVWNFTRGNWVA
;
A
#
# COMPACT_ATOMS: atom_id res chain seq x y z
N MET A 1 -7.50 -7.50 -2.26
CA MET A 1 -7.20 -8.86 -2.77
C MET A 1 -6.33 -8.87 -4.02
N ALA A 2 -6.65 -8.11 -5.08
CA ALA A 2 -5.85 -8.09 -6.31
C ALA A 2 -4.37 -7.70 -6.10
N LEU A 3 -4.09 -6.69 -5.26
CA LEU A 3 -2.71 -6.29 -4.91
C LEU A 3 -1.92 -7.42 -4.21
N LEU A 4 -2.53 -8.15 -3.28
CA LEU A 4 -1.87 -9.26 -2.58
C LEU A 4 -1.55 -10.40 -3.55
N GLY A 5 -2.49 -10.73 -4.44
CA GLY A 5 -2.26 -11.67 -5.53
C GLY A 5 -1.14 -11.21 -6.45
N PHE A 6 -1.12 -9.93 -6.82
CA PHE A 6 -0.05 -9.35 -7.65
C PHE A 6 1.32 -9.48 -6.98
N ILE A 7 1.45 -9.12 -5.70
CA ILE A 7 2.69 -9.26 -4.92
C ILE A 7 3.12 -10.72 -4.86
N TYR A 8 2.20 -11.64 -4.55
CA TYR A 8 2.51 -13.07 -4.46
C TYR A 8 3.01 -13.62 -5.80
N TRP A 9 2.20 -13.49 -6.86
CA TRP A 9 2.50 -14.08 -8.16
C TRP A 9 3.69 -13.42 -8.88
N SER A 10 3.94 -12.13 -8.66
CA SER A 10 5.14 -11.45 -9.19
C SER A 10 6.45 -11.90 -8.51
N THR A 11 6.35 -12.55 -7.35
CA THR A 11 7.51 -13.13 -6.65
C THR A 11 7.69 -14.62 -6.91
N ALA A 12 6.63 -15.32 -7.34
CA ALA A 12 6.66 -16.73 -7.66
C ALA A 12 7.38 -17.03 -9.00
N ASN A 13 7.97 -18.21 -9.08
CA ASN A 13 8.64 -18.68 -10.31
C ASN A 13 7.67 -19.42 -11.22
N GLY A 14 7.90 -19.35 -12.52
CA GLY A 14 7.15 -20.10 -13.54
C GLY A 14 6.34 -19.23 -14.49
N ARG A 15 5.88 -19.82 -15.59
CA ARG A 15 5.10 -19.12 -16.63
C ARG A 15 3.68 -18.81 -16.16
N SER A 16 3.04 -19.73 -15.45
CA SER A 16 1.71 -19.54 -14.85
C SER A 16 1.71 -18.38 -13.85
N ALA A 17 2.75 -18.28 -13.00
CA ALA A 17 2.91 -17.19 -12.06
C ALA A 17 2.93 -15.81 -12.75
N LYS A 18 3.61 -15.67 -13.89
CA LYS A 18 3.63 -14.41 -14.66
C LYS A 18 2.25 -14.05 -15.20
N ILE A 19 1.47 -15.03 -15.67
CA ILE A 19 0.10 -14.83 -16.16
C ILE A 19 -0.80 -14.36 -15.02
N TRP A 20 -0.75 -15.04 -13.88
CA TRP A 20 -1.53 -14.64 -12.70
C TRP A 20 -1.11 -13.27 -12.16
N ALA A 21 0.19 -12.95 -12.16
CA ALA A 21 0.67 -11.63 -11.82
C ALA A 21 0.10 -10.56 -12.76
N ALA A 22 0.15 -10.79 -14.07
CA ALA A 22 -0.45 -9.88 -15.04
C ALA A 22 -1.95 -9.68 -14.81
N ALA A 23 -2.72 -10.76 -14.64
CA ALA A 23 -4.16 -10.72 -14.41
C ALA A 23 -4.51 -9.94 -13.12
N HIS A 24 -3.86 -10.27 -12.00
CA HIS A 24 -4.05 -9.55 -10.74
C HIS A 24 -3.63 -8.08 -10.85
N GLY A 25 -2.56 -7.78 -11.60
CA GLY A 25 -2.09 -6.42 -11.86
C GLY A 25 -3.11 -5.57 -12.63
N ILE A 26 -3.68 -6.14 -13.71
CA ILE A 26 -4.73 -5.51 -14.52
C ILE A 26 -5.97 -5.24 -13.67
N VAL A 27 -6.46 -6.24 -12.93
CA VAL A 27 -7.63 -6.06 -12.06
C VAL A 27 -7.37 -5.02 -10.98
N MET A 28 -6.17 -5.03 -10.39
CA MET A 28 -5.77 -4.06 -9.36
C MET A 28 -5.78 -2.62 -9.91
N SER A 29 -5.17 -2.37 -11.07
CA SER A 29 -5.10 -1.02 -11.65
C SER A 29 -6.44 -0.55 -12.22
N ALA A 30 -7.26 -1.45 -12.75
CA ALA A 30 -8.61 -1.13 -13.23
C ALA A 30 -9.57 -0.72 -12.11
N THR A 31 -9.44 -1.34 -10.93
CA THR A 31 -10.39 -1.13 -9.82
C THR A 31 -9.99 0.01 -8.87
N ARG A 32 -8.71 0.41 -8.84
CA ARG A 32 -8.21 1.46 -7.95
C ARG A 32 -7.07 2.23 -8.61
N ILE A 33 -7.14 3.56 -8.61
CA ILE A 33 -6.08 4.44 -9.15
C ILE A 33 -4.72 4.18 -8.49
N VAL A 34 -4.69 3.94 -7.18
CA VAL A 34 -3.44 3.58 -6.49
C VAL A 34 -2.79 2.30 -7.04
N GLY A 35 -3.58 1.40 -7.64
CA GLY A 35 -3.07 0.22 -8.32
C GLY A 35 -2.08 0.54 -9.44
N ILE A 36 -2.20 1.72 -10.09
CA ILE A 36 -1.24 2.19 -11.09
C ILE A 36 0.14 2.37 -10.47
N VAL A 37 0.21 3.05 -9.32
CA VAL A 37 1.48 3.28 -8.62
C VAL A 37 2.01 1.98 -8.04
N CYS A 38 1.15 1.14 -7.45
CA CYS A 38 1.55 -0.16 -6.93
C CYS A 38 2.03 -1.14 -8.02
N ALA A 39 1.70 -0.92 -9.30
CA ALA A 39 2.23 -1.72 -10.41
C ALA A 39 3.77 -1.63 -10.51
N ALA A 40 4.40 -0.61 -9.92
CA ALA A 40 5.85 -0.47 -9.86
C ALA A 40 6.53 -1.41 -8.83
N PHE A 41 5.76 -2.16 -8.02
CA PHE A 41 6.28 -3.17 -7.07
C PHE A 41 7.44 -4.03 -7.61
N PRO A 42 7.32 -4.74 -8.75
CA PRO A 42 8.39 -5.57 -9.27
C PRO A 42 9.65 -4.77 -9.60
N MET A 43 9.52 -3.52 -10.06
CA MET A 43 10.66 -2.63 -10.32
C MET A 43 11.36 -2.22 -9.03
N VAL A 44 10.61 -1.80 -8.01
CA VAL A 44 11.17 -1.43 -6.71
C VAL A 44 11.90 -2.61 -6.08
N ARG A 45 11.28 -3.78 -6.04
CA ARG A 45 11.92 -5.01 -5.56
C ARG A 45 13.23 -5.27 -6.30
N TRP A 46 13.25 -5.11 -7.61
CA TRP A 46 14.42 -5.41 -8.43
C TRP A 46 15.56 -4.40 -8.21
N LEU A 47 15.24 -3.10 -8.10
CA LEU A 47 16.19 -2.05 -7.74
C LEU A 47 16.90 -2.35 -6.41
N PHE A 48 16.15 -2.81 -5.41
CA PHE A 48 16.74 -3.20 -4.12
C PHE A 48 17.49 -4.53 -4.16
N LEU A 49 17.16 -5.46 -5.08
CA LEU A 49 17.90 -6.71 -5.27
C LEU A 49 19.30 -6.49 -5.86
N LYS A 50 19.39 -5.64 -6.89
CA LYS A 50 20.63 -5.42 -7.65
C LYS A 50 21.45 -4.23 -7.16
N GLY A 51 20.84 -3.37 -6.33
CA GLY A 51 21.46 -2.18 -5.77
C GLY A 51 21.82 -1.15 -6.84
N TRP A 52 22.43 -0.05 -6.39
CA TRP A 52 22.77 1.07 -7.27
C TRP A 52 23.90 0.76 -8.26
N LYS A 53 24.68 -0.31 -8.01
CA LYS A 53 25.73 -0.76 -8.93
C LYS A 53 25.15 -1.26 -10.26
N GLY A 54 23.93 -1.80 -10.26
CA GLY A 54 23.23 -2.23 -11.48
C GLY A 54 22.74 -1.08 -12.37
N LEU A 55 22.75 0.17 -11.89
CA LEU A 55 22.40 1.36 -12.69
C LEU A 55 23.57 1.85 -13.56
N ARG A 56 24.80 1.37 -13.30
CA ARG A 56 26.02 1.81 -14.02
C ARG A 56 26.18 1.19 -15.42
N GLU A 57 25.43 0.14 -15.74
CA GLU A 57 25.53 -0.59 -17.02
C GLU A 57 24.25 -0.43 -17.88
N PRO A 58 24.12 0.67 -18.64
CA PRO A 58 22.89 0.99 -19.38
C PRO A 58 22.51 -0.06 -20.44
N ARG A 59 23.49 -0.74 -21.04
CA ARG A 59 23.24 -1.81 -22.04
C ARG A 59 22.65 -3.07 -21.41
N ALA A 60 23.01 -3.39 -20.17
CA ALA A 60 22.44 -4.52 -19.46
C ALA A 60 21.06 -4.20 -18.86
N TRP A 61 20.73 -2.90 -18.75
CA TRP A 61 19.50 -2.39 -18.18
C TRP A 61 18.26 -2.93 -18.91
N PHE A 62 18.25 -2.88 -20.25
CA PHE A 62 17.13 -3.43 -21.03
C PHE A 62 16.93 -4.92 -20.76
N ARG A 63 17.98 -5.74 -20.84
CA ARG A 63 17.84 -7.20 -20.63
C ARG A 63 17.46 -7.55 -19.20
N GLN A 64 17.89 -6.76 -18.23
CA GLN A 64 17.72 -7.05 -16.81
C GLN A 64 16.41 -6.49 -16.24
N TYR A 65 15.94 -5.33 -16.71
CA TYR A 65 14.72 -4.68 -16.24
C TYR A 65 13.51 -4.97 -17.13
N ALA A 66 13.68 -5.42 -18.38
CA ALA A 66 12.57 -5.64 -19.31
C ALA A 66 11.44 -6.49 -18.73
N ALA A 67 11.75 -7.56 -17.99
CA ALA A 67 10.70 -8.40 -17.40
C ALA A 67 9.87 -7.68 -16.33
N ALA A 68 10.52 -6.89 -15.47
CA ALA A 68 9.84 -6.11 -14.43
C ALA A 68 9.06 -4.93 -15.02
N VAL A 69 9.66 -4.23 -16.00
CA VAL A 69 9.03 -3.13 -16.73
C VAL A 69 7.84 -3.64 -17.54
N ALA A 70 7.97 -4.78 -18.24
CA ALA A 70 6.87 -5.39 -18.98
C ALA A 70 5.72 -5.80 -18.05
N LEU A 71 6.02 -6.41 -16.90
CA LEU A 71 4.98 -6.77 -15.94
C LEU A 71 4.28 -5.53 -15.36
N MET A 72 5.03 -4.47 -15.05
CA MET A 72 4.45 -3.19 -14.63
C MET A 72 3.56 -2.59 -15.74
N ALA A 73 4.05 -2.54 -16.97
CA ALA A 73 3.29 -2.02 -18.12
C ALA A 73 1.99 -2.79 -18.34
N VAL A 74 2.06 -4.13 -18.33
CA VAL A 74 0.88 -5.00 -18.43
C VAL A 74 -0.08 -4.77 -17.27
N ALA A 75 0.43 -4.66 -16.04
CA ALA A 75 -0.40 -4.39 -14.87
C ALA A 75 -1.12 -3.03 -14.98
N MET A 76 -0.53 -2.01 -15.60
CA MET A 76 -1.15 -0.69 -15.81
C MET A 76 -2.23 -0.68 -16.91
N LEU A 77 -2.30 -1.71 -17.77
CA LEU A 77 -3.29 -1.76 -18.85
C LEU A 77 -4.73 -1.71 -18.34
N GLY A 78 -5.01 -2.22 -17.14
CA GLY A 78 -6.34 -2.14 -16.55
C GLY A 78 -6.83 -0.70 -16.36
N ALA A 79 -5.98 0.16 -15.79
CA ALA A 79 -6.28 1.58 -15.68
C ALA A 79 -6.34 2.28 -17.04
N LEU A 80 -5.44 1.92 -17.97
CA LEU A 80 -5.44 2.48 -19.32
C LEU A 80 -6.77 2.20 -20.03
N PHE A 81 -7.24 0.95 -20.00
CA PHE A 81 -8.53 0.58 -20.57
C PHE A 81 -9.69 1.30 -19.90
N PHE A 82 -9.65 1.46 -18.57
CA PHE A 82 -10.66 2.24 -17.86
C PHE A 82 -10.72 3.69 -18.34
N PHE A 83 -9.57 4.38 -18.43
CA PHE A 83 -9.54 5.78 -18.89
C PHE A 83 -9.95 5.93 -20.36
N ILE A 84 -9.52 5.01 -21.23
CA ILE A 84 -9.96 4.98 -22.64
C ILE A 84 -11.47 4.78 -22.72
N TYR A 85 -12.00 3.80 -21.97
CA TYR A 85 -13.44 3.57 -21.90
C TYR A 85 -14.18 4.81 -21.44
N CYS A 86 -13.67 5.51 -20.41
CA CYS A 86 -14.26 6.76 -19.95
C CYS A 86 -14.29 7.85 -21.05
N GLN A 87 -13.18 8.01 -21.75
CA GLN A 87 -13.05 8.97 -22.86
C GLN A 87 -14.04 8.65 -24.00
N VAL A 88 -14.15 7.38 -24.39
CA VAL A 88 -15.03 6.96 -25.49
C VAL A 88 -16.51 7.07 -25.10
N ARG A 89 -16.86 6.71 -23.86
CA ARG A 89 -18.26 6.63 -23.44
C ARG A 89 -18.85 7.98 -23.00
N TRP A 90 -18.06 8.83 -22.35
CA TRP A 90 -18.54 10.10 -21.76
C TRP A 90 -17.79 11.35 -22.26
N GLY A 91 -16.86 11.22 -23.21
CA GLY A 91 -16.05 12.34 -23.71
C GLY A 91 -15.02 12.87 -22.72
N ASN A 92 -14.93 12.27 -21.53
CA ASN A 92 -14.06 12.69 -20.45
C ASN A 92 -13.28 11.47 -19.94
N TRP A 93 -11.96 11.50 -20.03
CA TRP A 93 -11.11 10.42 -19.52
C TRP A 93 -11.08 10.38 -17.98
N ASN A 94 -11.23 11.53 -17.31
CA ASN A 94 -11.08 11.71 -15.87
C ASN A 94 -12.41 11.57 -15.09
N MET A 95 -13.37 10.81 -15.59
CA MET A 95 -14.70 10.65 -14.96
C MET A 95 -14.63 10.29 -13.47
N TYR A 96 -13.66 9.47 -13.06
CA TYR A 96 -13.46 9.15 -11.65
C TYR A 96 -13.16 10.41 -10.82
N MET A 97 -12.21 11.24 -11.26
CA MET A 97 -11.81 12.47 -10.57
C MET A 97 -12.96 13.47 -10.54
N LEU A 98 -13.68 13.62 -11.66
CA LEU A 98 -14.86 14.48 -11.74
C LEU A 98 -15.94 14.03 -10.75
N THR A 99 -16.19 12.72 -10.65
CA THR A 99 -17.16 12.19 -9.67
C THR A 99 -16.70 12.44 -8.24
N GLN A 100 -15.40 12.28 -7.95
CA GLN A 100 -14.85 12.58 -6.62
C GLN A 100 -15.00 14.07 -6.24
N ALA A 101 -14.70 14.97 -7.18
CA ALA A 101 -14.82 16.41 -6.96
C ALA A 101 -16.29 16.86 -6.84
N ALA A 102 -17.16 16.45 -7.77
CA ALA A 102 -18.55 16.87 -7.79
C ALA A 102 -19.41 16.19 -6.72
N GLY A 103 -19.15 14.91 -6.42
CA GLY A 103 -19.96 14.14 -5.47
C GLY A 103 -19.54 14.31 -4.01
N TRP A 104 -18.24 14.50 -3.74
CA TRP A 104 -17.70 14.53 -2.38
C TRP A 104 -16.82 15.75 -2.09
N GLY A 105 -16.73 16.73 -3.01
CA GLY A 105 -15.92 17.93 -2.82
C GLY A 105 -14.41 17.66 -2.74
N ILE A 106 -13.96 16.50 -3.22
CA ILE A 106 -12.57 16.07 -3.07
C ILE A 106 -11.67 16.83 -4.05
N ILE A 107 -10.77 17.65 -3.50
CA ILE A 107 -9.69 18.33 -4.21
C ILE A 107 -8.36 17.79 -3.66
N PRO A 108 -7.51 17.16 -4.50
CA PRO A 108 -6.28 16.55 -4.02
C PRO A 108 -5.26 17.60 -3.57
N ASP A 109 -4.75 17.44 -2.36
CA ASP A 109 -3.65 18.23 -1.82
C ASP A 109 -2.41 17.34 -1.68
N TYR A 110 -1.59 17.32 -2.71
CA TYR A 110 -0.39 16.48 -2.77
C TYR A 110 0.67 16.84 -1.71
N LEU A 111 0.60 18.04 -1.14
CA LEU A 111 1.51 18.48 -0.08
C LEU A 111 0.97 18.19 1.32
N ALA A 112 -0.24 17.64 1.44
CA ALA A 112 -0.88 17.40 2.73
C ALA A 112 -0.06 16.51 3.67
N VAL A 113 0.71 15.55 3.12
CA VAL A 113 1.62 14.69 3.91
C VAL A 113 2.74 15.48 4.58
N LEU A 114 3.13 16.63 4.05
CA LEU A 114 4.17 17.48 4.61
C LEU A 114 3.63 18.56 5.55
N LYS A 115 2.31 18.80 5.54
CA LYS A 115 1.68 19.83 6.36
C LYS A 115 1.54 19.34 7.81
N PRO A 116 2.14 20.01 8.80
CA PRO A 116 1.98 19.64 10.20
C PRO A 116 0.52 19.68 10.66
N SER A 117 -0.29 20.59 10.08
CA SER A 117 -1.72 20.72 10.36
C SER A 117 -2.55 19.49 10.00
N SER A 118 -2.02 18.60 9.15
CA SER A 118 -2.66 17.34 8.78
C SER A 118 -2.59 16.29 9.90
N TYR A 119 -1.68 16.47 10.86
CA TYR A 119 -1.41 15.50 11.94
C TYR A 119 -2.09 15.93 13.24
N ARG A 120 -2.94 15.06 13.80
CA ARG A 120 -3.59 15.25 15.10
C ARG A 120 -3.19 14.16 16.09
N TRP A 121 -2.60 14.60 17.21
CA TRP A 121 -2.06 13.73 18.27
C TRP A 121 -3.02 13.49 19.44
N LEU A 122 -4.17 14.16 19.43
CA LEU A 122 -5.15 14.07 20.52
C LEU A 122 -5.83 12.70 20.54
N VAL A 123 -6.00 12.14 21.74
CA VAL A 123 -6.76 10.89 21.95
C VAL A 123 -8.22 11.16 21.58
N PRO A 124 -8.76 10.52 20.53
CA PRO A 124 -10.08 10.83 20.02
C PRO A 124 -11.14 10.37 21.02
N ALA A 125 -12.26 11.09 21.07
CA ALA A 125 -13.47 10.48 21.61
C ALA A 125 -13.86 9.34 20.65
N LEU A 126 -13.88 8.08 21.13
CA LEU A 126 -14.19 6.89 20.31
C LEU A 126 -15.55 6.99 19.57
N ASN A 127 -16.43 7.88 20.03
CA ASN A 127 -17.73 8.14 19.41
C ASN A 127 -17.64 9.04 18.17
N ASN A 128 -16.51 9.71 17.93
CA ASN A 128 -16.32 10.60 16.79
C ASN A 128 -15.45 9.92 15.69
N PRO A 129 -16.05 9.48 14.57
CA PRO A 129 -15.33 8.77 13.49
C PRO A 129 -14.23 9.60 12.84
N THR A 130 -14.39 10.92 12.83
CA THR A 130 -13.47 11.84 12.17
C THR A 130 -12.19 11.98 12.97
N GLU A 131 -12.30 12.12 14.29
CA GLU A 131 -11.13 12.16 15.18
C GLU A 131 -10.37 10.83 15.19
N ALA A 132 -11.09 9.71 15.20
CA ALA A 132 -10.49 8.38 15.07
C ALA A 132 -9.74 8.22 13.74
N SER A 133 -10.30 8.74 12.64
CA SER A 133 -9.66 8.74 11.32
C SER A 133 -8.40 9.61 11.27
N GLN A 134 -8.44 10.76 11.93
CA GLN A 134 -7.29 11.68 12.02
C GLN A 134 -6.16 11.10 12.87
N LEU A 135 -6.47 10.50 14.03
CA LEU A 135 -5.45 9.83 14.84
C LEU A 135 -4.84 8.65 14.07
N SER A 136 -5.67 7.83 13.42
CA SER A 136 -5.22 6.71 12.61
C SER A 136 -4.19 7.18 11.58
N MET A 137 -4.49 8.25 10.82
CA MET A 137 -3.56 8.83 9.84
C MET A 137 -2.18 9.15 10.44
N THR A 138 -2.14 9.72 11.65
CA THR A 138 -0.88 10.05 12.33
C THR A 138 -0.11 8.80 12.75
N LEU A 139 -0.81 7.80 13.31
CA LEU A 139 -0.22 6.53 13.71
C LEU A 139 0.34 5.79 12.49
N GLY A 140 -0.36 5.81 11.36
CA GLY A 140 0.12 5.27 10.09
C GLY A 140 1.41 5.92 9.61
N ALA A 141 1.54 7.25 9.67
CA ALA A 141 2.79 7.94 9.35
C ALA A 141 3.93 7.56 10.30
N VAL A 142 3.67 7.62 11.61
CA VAL A 142 4.67 7.27 12.63
C VAL A 142 5.15 5.83 12.44
N LEU A 143 4.22 4.91 12.14
CA LEU A 143 4.54 3.52 11.87
C LEU A 143 5.40 3.36 10.61
N LEU A 144 5.06 4.02 9.50
CA LEU A 144 5.87 3.98 8.27
C LEU A 144 7.28 4.55 8.49
N VAL A 145 7.40 5.68 9.20
CA VAL A 145 8.70 6.28 9.55
C VAL A 145 9.48 5.35 10.49
N GLY A 146 8.84 4.81 11.53
CA GLY A 146 9.45 3.87 12.46
C GLY A 146 9.98 2.61 11.77
N ILE A 147 9.20 2.05 10.84
CA ILE A 147 9.63 0.92 10.00
C ILE A 147 10.82 1.30 9.13
N ALA A 148 10.79 2.47 8.48
CA ALA A 148 11.90 2.94 7.67
C ALA A 148 13.18 3.03 8.52
N LEU A 149 13.11 3.66 9.69
CA LEU A 149 14.24 3.76 10.63
C LEU A 149 14.75 2.38 11.08
N CYS A 150 13.85 1.45 11.42
CA CYS A 150 14.20 0.08 11.78
C CYS A 150 14.93 -0.66 10.64
N GLU A 151 14.50 -0.50 9.39
CA GLU A 151 15.17 -1.08 8.21
C GLU A 151 16.49 -0.40 7.85
N LEU A 152 16.77 0.81 8.36
CA LEU A 152 18.09 1.44 8.26
C LEU A 152 19.11 0.80 9.21
N LEU A 153 18.66 0.16 10.31
CA LEU A 153 19.55 -0.42 11.31
C LEU A 153 20.44 -1.52 10.71
N PRO A 154 21.77 -1.46 10.91
CA PRO A 154 22.70 -2.47 10.38
C PRO A 154 22.37 -3.90 10.83
N ALA A 155 21.87 -4.06 12.05
CA ALA A 155 21.47 -5.35 12.61
C ALA A 155 20.33 -6.01 11.81
N VAL A 156 19.37 -5.20 11.33
CA VAL A 156 18.23 -5.66 10.52
C VAL A 156 18.69 -5.94 9.09
N ARG A 157 19.44 -5.00 8.49
CA ARG A 157 19.95 -5.11 7.11
C ARG A 157 20.83 -6.34 6.88
N ARG A 158 21.70 -6.67 7.83
CA ARG A 158 22.61 -7.83 7.72
C ARG A 158 21.89 -9.17 7.83
N ARG A 159 20.75 -9.21 8.52
CA ARG A 159 20.06 -10.47 8.87
C ARG A 159 18.87 -10.78 7.97
N ALA A 160 18.38 -9.81 7.20
CA ALA A 160 17.09 -9.94 6.54
C ALA A 160 17.10 -9.38 5.11
N GLY A 161 16.59 -10.16 4.15
CA GLY A 161 16.42 -9.77 2.75
C GLY A 161 15.42 -8.63 2.57
N LEU A 162 15.94 -7.41 2.43
CA LEU A 162 15.22 -6.16 2.20
C LEU A 162 14.35 -6.09 0.91
N PRO A 163 14.72 -6.69 -0.24
CA PRO A 163 14.10 -6.29 -1.51
C PRO A 163 12.60 -6.56 -1.66
N ILE A 164 12.11 -7.68 -1.12
CA ILE A 164 10.66 -7.97 -1.12
C ILE A 164 9.94 -6.99 -0.19
N ARG A 165 10.49 -6.74 1.01
CA ARG A 165 9.88 -5.82 1.98
C ARG A 165 9.88 -4.39 1.48
N ALA A 166 10.96 -3.94 0.83
CA ALA A 166 11.04 -2.62 0.20
C ALA A 166 9.91 -2.41 -0.83
N GLY A 167 9.61 -3.44 -1.64
CA GLY A 167 8.46 -3.39 -2.54
C GLY A 167 7.11 -3.29 -1.80
N ILE A 168 6.94 -4.06 -0.72
CA ILE A 168 5.70 -4.03 0.09
C ILE A 168 5.53 -2.67 0.77
N TYR A 169 6.60 -2.12 1.37
CA TYR A 169 6.61 -0.79 1.98
C TYR A 169 6.37 0.31 0.97
N PHE A 170 6.89 0.18 -0.25
CA PHE A 170 6.56 1.10 -1.33
C PHE A 170 5.07 1.10 -1.64
N CYS A 171 4.43 -0.07 -1.78
CA CYS A 171 2.98 -0.14 -1.98
C CYS A 171 2.20 0.46 -0.80
N ALA A 172 2.63 0.18 0.44
CA ALA A 172 2.01 0.73 1.65
C ALA A 172 2.12 2.27 1.69
N ALA A 173 3.31 2.81 1.39
CA ALA A 173 3.56 4.24 1.32
C ALA A 173 2.80 4.92 0.18
N ALA A 174 2.69 4.27 -0.99
CA ALA A 174 1.92 4.79 -2.12
C ALA A 174 0.42 4.89 -1.79
N ILE A 175 -0.15 3.87 -1.13
CA ILE A 175 -1.53 3.89 -0.64
C ILE A 175 -1.70 4.99 0.39
N TYR A 176 -0.82 5.05 1.39
CA TYR A 176 -0.87 6.09 2.42
C TYR A 176 -0.82 7.49 1.79
N TYR A 177 0.16 7.76 0.93
CA TYR A 177 0.36 9.05 0.29
C TYR A 177 -0.86 9.49 -0.54
N LEU A 178 -1.36 8.62 -1.42
CA LEU A 178 -2.51 8.95 -2.27
C LEU A 178 -3.78 9.17 -1.44
N SER A 179 -3.97 8.38 -0.39
CA SER A 179 -5.13 8.53 0.49
C SER A 179 -5.08 9.80 1.32
N VAL A 180 -3.92 10.15 1.91
CA VAL A 180 -3.76 11.43 2.62
C VAL A 180 -3.98 12.59 1.64
N SER A 181 -3.37 12.53 0.45
CA SER A 181 -3.52 13.59 -0.55
C SER A 181 -4.96 13.77 -1.02
N GLY A 182 -5.73 12.68 -1.14
CA GLY A 182 -7.12 12.72 -1.59
C GLY A 182 -8.13 13.14 -0.51
N VAL A 183 -7.82 12.96 0.78
CA VAL A 183 -8.80 13.13 1.86
C VAL A 183 -8.46 14.34 2.75
N ALA A 184 -7.33 15.00 2.52
CA ALA A 184 -6.92 16.18 3.29
C ALA A 184 -7.93 17.33 3.26
N CYS A 185 -8.55 17.59 2.11
CA CYS A 185 -9.56 18.64 1.93
C CYS A 185 -10.83 18.42 2.75
N VAL A 186 -11.14 17.17 3.09
CA VAL A 186 -12.29 16.76 3.93
C VAL A 186 -11.82 16.38 5.34
N SER A 187 -10.78 17.05 5.84
CA SER A 187 -10.28 16.86 7.22
C SER A 187 -9.94 15.41 7.59
N MET A 188 -9.44 14.61 6.64
CA MET A 188 -9.09 13.19 6.84
C MET A 188 -10.29 12.30 7.19
N GLU A 189 -11.50 12.73 6.85
CA GLU A 189 -12.71 11.95 7.04
C GLU A 189 -12.64 10.60 6.34
N SER A 190 -12.99 9.52 7.05
CA SER A 190 -12.94 8.15 6.52
C SER A 190 -11.53 7.63 6.14
N MET A 191 -10.45 8.31 6.54
CA MET A 191 -9.07 7.88 6.28
C MET A 191 -8.78 6.45 6.79
N LEU A 192 -9.44 6.03 7.88
CA LEU A 192 -9.38 4.68 8.45
C LEU A 192 -9.57 3.56 7.42
N ARG A 193 -10.45 3.76 6.42
CA ARG A 193 -10.74 2.74 5.39
C ARG A 193 -9.54 2.49 4.49
N TYR A 194 -8.80 3.55 4.19
CA TYR A 194 -7.61 3.46 3.35
C TYR A 194 -6.43 2.90 4.13
N GLU A 195 -6.34 3.25 5.41
CA GLU A 195 -5.27 2.79 6.28
C GLU A 195 -5.35 1.29 6.59
N PHE A 196 -6.53 0.69 6.59
CA PHE A 196 -6.69 -0.77 6.64
C PHE A 196 -5.77 -1.49 5.64
N CYS A 197 -5.73 -1.02 4.39
CA CYS A 197 -4.90 -1.61 3.34
C CYS A 197 -3.40 -1.45 3.63
N VAL A 198 -3.00 -0.31 4.20
CA VAL A 198 -1.62 -0.03 4.61
C VAL A 198 -1.21 -0.98 5.73
N HIS A 199 -2.08 -1.16 6.74
CA HIS A 199 -1.84 -2.04 7.88
C HIS A 199 -1.64 -3.50 7.44
N VAL A 200 -2.51 -4.01 6.56
CA VAL A 200 -2.37 -5.37 5.99
C VAL A 200 -1.02 -5.58 5.30
N LEU A 201 -0.54 -4.58 4.55
CA LEU A 201 0.77 -4.65 3.89
C LEU A 201 1.93 -4.61 4.88
N ILE A 202 1.82 -3.80 5.95
CA ILE A 202 2.82 -3.75 7.02
C ILE A 202 2.90 -5.09 7.74
N VAL A 203 1.76 -5.69 8.10
CA VAL A 203 1.69 -7.02 8.70
C VAL A 203 2.31 -8.06 7.76
N LEU A 204 2.01 -8.01 6.46
CA LEU A 204 2.62 -8.92 5.47
C LEU A 204 4.14 -8.76 5.41
N ALA A 205 4.65 -7.53 5.41
CA ALA A 205 6.09 -7.28 5.42
C ALA A 205 6.76 -7.79 6.69
N PHE A 206 6.09 -7.64 7.85
CA PHE A 206 6.55 -8.16 9.12
C PHE A 206 6.58 -9.70 9.16
N LEU A 207 5.53 -10.35 8.66
CA LEU A 207 5.52 -11.81 8.51
C LEU A 207 6.63 -12.30 7.58
N ASN A 208 6.88 -11.59 6.47
CA ASN A 208 8.00 -11.89 5.59
C ASN A 208 9.36 -11.68 6.26
N PHE A 209 9.50 -10.70 7.16
CA PHE A 209 10.69 -10.51 8.00
C PHE A 209 10.88 -11.70 8.96
N LEU A 210 9.86 -12.06 9.74
CA LEU A 210 9.92 -13.17 10.70
C LEU A 210 10.28 -14.50 10.04
N ARG A 211 9.77 -14.77 8.83
CA ARG A 211 10.07 -16.01 8.08
C ARG A 211 11.56 -16.21 7.81
N GLN A 212 12.36 -15.13 7.78
CA GLN A 212 13.79 -15.20 7.45
C GLN A 212 14.63 -15.68 8.65
N PHE A 213 14.08 -15.66 9.87
CA PHE A 213 14.76 -16.13 11.07
C PHE A 213 14.39 -17.58 11.38
N ARG A 214 15.06 -18.53 10.73
CA ARG A 214 14.79 -19.97 10.85
C ARG A 214 15.24 -20.59 12.19
N THR A 215 16.11 -19.90 12.94
CA THR A 215 16.70 -20.33 14.23
C THR A 215 16.41 -19.35 15.36
N LEU A 216 15.19 -18.82 15.44
CA LEU A 216 14.75 -18.03 16.59
C LEU A 216 14.32 -18.98 17.73
N PRO A 217 14.71 -18.74 19.00
CA PRO A 217 14.26 -19.55 20.14
C PRO A 217 12.73 -19.70 20.11
N MET A 218 12.20 -20.91 20.40
CA MET A 218 10.75 -21.19 20.29
C MET A 218 9.89 -20.13 20.99
N LEU A 219 10.34 -19.60 22.12
CA LEU A 219 9.65 -18.55 22.87
C LEU A 219 9.56 -17.22 22.13
N VAL A 220 10.63 -16.77 21.47
CA VAL A 220 10.62 -15.51 20.70
C VAL A 220 9.74 -15.66 19.46
N ARG A 221 9.74 -16.85 18.85
CA ARG A 221 8.86 -17.17 17.73
C ARG A 221 7.40 -17.24 18.17
N ALA A 222 7.10 -17.92 19.26
CA ALA A 222 5.75 -18.03 19.81
C ALA A 222 5.23 -16.66 20.25
N PHE A 223 6.04 -15.87 20.95
CA PHE A 223 5.70 -14.51 21.36
C PHE A 223 5.52 -13.58 20.16
N GLY A 224 6.40 -13.65 19.15
CA GLY A 224 6.25 -12.88 17.91
C GLY A 224 4.99 -13.24 17.14
N ILE A 225 4.68 -14.52 17.01
CA ILE A 225 3.43 -14.99 16.36
C ILE A 225 2.22 -14.55 17.17
N ALA A 226 2.23 -14.72 18.49
CA ALA A 226 1.15 -14.32 19.37
C ALA A 226 0.92 -12.81 19.33
N ALA A 227 1.98 -12.00 19.40
CA ALA A 227 1.91 -10.56 19.30
C ALA A 227 1.34 -10.13 17.94
N VAL A 228 1.82 -10.70 16.83
CA VAL A 228 1.26 -10.39 15.50
C VAL A 228 -0.19 -10.81 15.40
N ALA A 229 -0.53 -12.01 15.86
CA ALA A 229 -1.90 -12.50 15.84
C ALA A 229 -2.82 -11.61 16.66
N LEU A 230 -2.38 -11.17 17.84
CA LEU A 230 -3.16 -10.36 18.76
C LEU A 230 -3.30 -8.90 18.27
N PHE A 231 -2.22 -8.28 17.80
CA PHE A 231 -2.28 -6.94 17.21
C PHE A 231 -3.06 -6.93 15.88
N SER A 232 -2.88 -7.95 15.04
CA SER A 232 -3.66 -8.08 13.81
C SER A 232 -5.13 -8.34 14.12
N ALA A 233 -5.45 -9.22 15.07
CA ALA A 233 -6.83 -9.48 15.46
C ALA A 233 -7.47 -8.24 16.07
N ALA A 234 -6.79 -7.55 16.99
CA ALA A 234 -7.28 -6.32 17.59
C ALA A 234 -7.49 -5.23 16.53
N GLY A 235 -6.52 -5.02 15.64
CA GLY A 235 -6.61 -4.08 14.52
C GLY A 235 -7.76 -4.42 13.57
N LEU A 236 -7.88 -5.68 13.16
CA LEU A 236 -8.96 -6.16 12.28
C LEU A 236 -10.33 -6.08 12.95
N CYS A 237 -10.45 -6.35 14.25
CA CYS A 237 -11.70 -6.23 15.00
C CYS A 237 -12.13 -4.78 15.13
N VAL A 238 -11.22 -3.87 15.50
CA VAL A 238 -11.51 -2.44 15.59
C VAL A 238 -11.87 -1.87 14.23
N GLN A 239 -11.08 -2.18 13.20
CA GLN A 239 -11.35 -1.71 11.83
C GLN A 239 -12.61 -2.35 11.25
N GLY A 240 -12.88 -3.62 11.52
CA GLY A 240 -14.09 -4.33 11.12
C GLY A 240 -15.34 -3.75 11.77
N TRP A 241 -15.27 -3.41 13.05
CA TRP A 241 -16.34 -2.71 13.77
C TRP A 241 -16.64 -1.34 13.16
N TYR A 242 -15.60 -0.58 12.76
CA TYR A 242 -15.80 0.69 12.05
C TYR A 242 -16.39 0.53 10.65
N VAL A 243 -15.93 -0.45 9.88
CA VAL A 243 -16.51 -0.76 8.56
C VAL A 243 -17.98 -1.15 8.71
N TRP A 244 -18.32 -1.98 9.71
CA TRP A 244 -19.70 -2.38 10.00
C TRP A 244 -20.60 -1.18 10.30
N ASN A 245 -20.17 -0.28 11.19
CA ASN A 245 -20.92 0.94 11.51
C ASN A 245 -21.10 1.85 10.29
N PHE A 246 -20.07 1.95 9.44
CA PHE A 246 -20.17 2.70 8.20
C PHE A 246 -21.20 2.09 7.24
N THR A 247 -21.17 0.77 7.04
CA THR A 247 -22.11 0.09 6.12
C THR A 247 -23.56 0.17 6.54
N ARG A 248 -23.83 0.40 7.83
CA ARG A 248 -25.19 0.60 8.35
C ARG A 248 -25.65 2.05 8.36
N GLY A 249 -24.81 2.99 7.89
CA GLY A 249 -25.13 4.41 7.92
C GLY A 249 -25.22 4.97 9.35
N ASN A 250 -24.64 4.29 10.35
CA ASN A 250 -24.55 4.87 11.69
C ASN A 250 -23.56 6.03 11.68
N TRP A 251 -22.51 5.91 10.87
CA TRP A 251 -21.44 6.88 10.71
C TRP A 251 -21.50 7.39 9.27
N VAL A 252 -22.40 8.34 9.04
CA VAL A 252 -22.49 9.08 7.79
C VAL A 252 -21.49 10.23 7.88
N ALA A 253 -20.65 10.33 6.85
CA ALA A 253 -19.94 11.56 6.53
C ALA A 253 -20.96 12.60 6.06
#